data_AF-A0A2A2VJL6-F1
#
_entry.id   AF-A0A2A2VJL6-F1
#
_cell.length_a   1.000
_cell.length_b   1.000
_cell.length_c   1.000
_cell.angle_alpha   90.00
_cell.angle_beta   90.00
_cell.angle_gamma   90.00
#
_symmetry.space_group_name_H-M   'P 1'
#
loop_
_entity.id
_entity.type
_entity.pdbx_description
1 polymer ?
#
loop_
_entity_poly.entity_id
_entity_poly.type
_entity_poly.pdbx_seq_one_letter_code
_entity_poly.pdbx_strand_id
1 'polypeptide(L)' 'MVEPSLAEALISFVPFLLTTFIFFLFAIPISRRKGKGTGFAFWCLIPIFTPFILFYLVSLTDKSVLDRLAALEGKSS' A
#
# COMPACT_ATOMS: atom_id res chain seq x y z
N MET A 1 8.35 -39.70 -0.42
CA MET A 1 8.45 -38.23 -0.32
C MET A 1 8.17 -37.88 1.12
N VAL A 2 9.05 -37.13 1.78
CA VAL A 2 8.82 -36.68 3.17
C VAL A 2 7.82 -35.53 3.08
N GLU A 3 6.67 -35.66 3.75
CA GLU A 3 5.73 -34.55 3.83
C GLU A 3 6.35 -33.43 4.66
N PRO A 4 6.30 -32.17 4.18
CA PRO A 4 6.84 -31.06 4.93
C PRO A 4 6.10 -30.95 6.26
N SER A 5 6.86 -30.80 7.33
CA SER A 5 6.32 -30.50 8.65
C SER A 5 5.59 -29.16 8.66
N LEU A 6 4.64 -28.98 9.59
CA LEU A 6 3.96 -27.69 9.76
C LEU A 6 4.94 -26.54 10.02
N ALA A 7 6.07 -26.81 10.67
CA ALA A 7 7.13 -25.83 10.89
C ALA A 7 7.79 -25.37 9.57
N GLU A 8 8.11 -26.31 8.68
CA GLU A 8 8.68 -26.00 7.36
C GLU A 8 7.68 -25.23 6.49
N ALA A 9 6.40 -25.61 6.55
CA ALA A 9 5.34 -24.87 5.89
C ALA A 9 5.26 -23.42 6.40
N LEU A 10 5.29 -23.18 7.71
CA LEU A 10 5.26 -21.82 8.27
C LEU A 10 6.51 -20.99 7.93
N ILE A 11 7.69 -21.60 7.95
CA ILE A 11 8.94 -20.93 7.57
C ILE A 11 8.89 -20.47 6.11
N SER A 12 8.23 -21.23 5.23
CA SER A 12 8.06 -20.85 3.83
C SER A 12 7.24 -19.56 3.62
N PHE A 13 6.41 -19.16 4.59
CA PHE A 13 5.65 -17.89 4.54
C PHE A 13 6.46 -16.68 5.01
N VAL A 14 7.60 -16.86 5.68
CA VAL A 14 8.40 -15.74 6.23
C VAL A 14 8.85 -14.76 5.15
N PRO A 15 9.39 -15.18 3.98
CA PRO A 15 9.75 -14.25 2.91
C PRO A 15 8.55 -13.42 2.45
N PHE A 16 7.38 -14.06 2.35
CA PHE A 16 6.16 -13.41 1.90
C PHE A 16 5.69 -12.33 2.88
N LEU A 17 5.64 -12.66 4.18
CA LEU A 17 5.29 -11.70 5.24
C LEU A 17 6.29 -10.55 5.29
N LEU A 18 7.59 -10.83 5.14
CA LEU A 18 8.63 -9.82 5.13
C LEU A 18 8.47 -8.85 3.96
N THR A 19 8.26 -9.37 2.75
CA THR A 19 8.03 -8.55 1.55
C THR A 19 6.77 -7.69 1.69
N THR A 20 5.67 -8.26 2.18
CA THR A 20 4.43 -7.52 2.46
C THR A 20 4.66 -6.40 3.46
N PHE A 21 5.42 -6.66 4.53
CA PHE A 21 5.75 -5.65 5.53
C PHE A 21 6.60 -4.51 4.96
N ILE A 22 7.61 -4.82 4.14
CA ILE A 22 8.43 -3.82 3.46
C ILE A 22 7.56 -2.92 2.58
N PHE A 23 6.67 -3.51 1.78
CA PHE A 23 5.74 -2.76 0.95
C PHE A 23 4.76 -1.90 1.74
N PHE A 24 4.29 -2.39 2.89
CA PHE A 24 3.47 -1.60 3.79
C PHE A 24 4.21 -0.33 4.27
N LEU A 25 5.48 -0.44 4.65
CA LEU A 25 6.29 0.72 5.07
C LEU A 25 6.41 1.77 3.96
N PHE A 26 6.56 1.35 2.70
CA PHE A 26 6.56 2.26 1.55
C PHE A 26 5.18 2.82 1.21
N ALA A 27 4.11 2.06 1.44
CA ALA A 27 2.74 2.50 1.17
C ALA A 27 2.30 3.67 2.07
N ILE A 28 2.82 3.75 3.31
CA ILE A 28 2.48 4.83 4.27
C ILE A 28 2.76 6.23 3.70
N PRO A 29 4.01 6.59 3.32
CA PRO A 29 4.30 7.92 2.80
C PRO A 29 3.59 8.20 1.47
N ILE A 30 3.41 7.20 0.62
CA ILE A 30 2.68 7.33 -0.64
C ILE A 30 1.22 7.67 -0.35
N SER A 31 0.54 6.88 0.48
CA SER A 31 -0.87 7.08 0.85
C SER A 31 -1.11 8.47 1.46
N ARG A 32 -0.19 8.95 2.31
CA ARG A 32 -0.26 10.30 2.89
C ARG A 32 -0.15 11.39 1.82
N ARG A 33 0.78 11.27 0.86
CA ARG A 33 0.91 12.22 -0.27
C ARG A 33 -0.33 12.26 -1.17
N LYS A 34 -1.03 11.13 -1.31
CA LYS A 34 -2.28 11.02 -2.08
C LYS A 34 -3.54 11.40 -1.27
N GLY A 35 -3.42 11.77 0.00
CA GLY A 35 -4.55 12.17 0.85
C GLY A 35 -5.46 11.01 1.31
N LYS A 36 -5.04 9.75 1.17
CA LYS A 36 -5.83 8.55 1.52
C LYS A 36 -5.67 8.11 2.99
N GLY A 37 -4.72 8.70 3.72
CA GLY A 37 -4.47 8.43 5.14
C GLY A 37 -3.72 7.12 5.40
N THR A 38 -3.25 6.91 6.64
CA THR A 38 -2.51 5.70 7.02
C THR A 38 -3.41 4.46 7.06
N GLY A 39 -4.71 4.65 7.32
CA GLY A 39 -5.72 3.59 7.29
C GLY A 39 -5.75 2.82 5.97
N PHE A 40 -5.62 3.55 4.85
CA PHE A 40 -5.60 2.95 3.53
C PHE A 40 -4.33 2.12 3.27
N ALA A 41 -3.19 2.50 3.86
CA ALA A 41 -1.94 1.75 3.71
C ALA A 41 -2.01 0.38 4.40
N PHE A 42 -2.83 0.18 5.44
CA PHE A 42 -2.99 -1.13 6.10
C PHE A 42 -3.51 -2.23 5.16
N TRP A 43 -4.21 -1.88 4.09
CA TRP A 43 -4.62 -2.85 3.07
C TRP A 43 -3.41 -3.52 2.39
N CYS A 44 -2.23 -2.89 2.41
CA CYS A 44 -0.99 -3.51 1.95
C CYS A 44 -0.47 -4.62 2.87
N LEU A 45 -1.01 -4.80 4.08
CA LEU A 45 -0.65 -5.94 4.96
C LEU A 45 -1.30 -7.24 4.54
N ILE A 46 -2.29 -7.20 3.65
CA ILE A 46 -2.89 -8.40 3.05
C ILE A 46 -2.11 -8.69 1.76
N PRO A 47 -1.30 -9.76 1.71
CA PRO A 47 -0.31 -9.92 0.65
C PRO A 47 -0.89 -9.99 -0.77
N ILE A 48 -2.06 -10.62 -0.91
CA ILE A 48 -2.79 -10.70 -2.19
C ILE A 48 -3.23 -9.32 -2.67
N PHE A 49 -3.57 -8.40 -1.76
CA PHE A 49 -4.02 -7.06 -2.12
C PHE A 49 -2.88 -6.06 -2.27
N THR A 50 -1.72 -6.29 -1.65
CA THR A 50 -0.54 -5.41 -1.71
C THR A 50 -0.23 -4.87 -3.12
N PRO A 51 -0.11 -5.69 -4.19
CA PRO A 51 0.22 -5.17 -5.52
C PRO A 51 -0.88 -4.27 -6.08
N PHE A 52 -2.16 -4.62 -5.89
CA PHE A 52 -3.29 -3.83 -6.39
C PHE A 52 -3.41 -2.48 -5.67
N ILE A 53 -3.21 -2.47 -4.34
CA ILE A 53 -3.27 -1.25 -3.53
C ILE A 53 -2.10 -0.32 -3.86
N LEU A 54 -0.89 -0.85 -4.03
CA LEU A 54 0.27 -0.06 -4.44
C LEU A 54 0.08 0.52 -5.84
N PHE A 55 -0.38 -0.28 -6.80
CA PHE A 55 -0.65 0.19 -8.16
C PHE A 55 -1.69 1.32 -8.16
N TYR A 56 -2.78 1.13 -7.41
CA TYR A 56 -3.79 2.17 -7.21
C TYR A 56 -3.19 3.44 -6.59
N LEU A 57 -2.45 3.33 -5.49
CA LEU A 57 -1.82 4.48 -4.84
C LEU A 57 -0.88 5.25 -5.76
N VAL A 58 -0.07 4.55 -6.56
CA VAL A 58 0.86 5.19 -7.49
C VAL A 58 0.13 5.86 -8.65
N SER A 59 -1.00 5.30 -9.12
CA SER A 59 -1.81 5.89 -10.19
C SER A 59 -2.56 7.17 -9.81
N LEU A 60 -2.76 7.42 -8.51
CA LEU A 60 -3.44 8.63 -8.05
C LEU A 60 -2.56 9.86 -8.24
N THR A 61 -3.16 11.00 -8.56
CA THR A 61 -2.45 12.29 -8.53
C THR A 61 -2.16 12.71 -7.08
N ASP A 62 -1.03 13.38 -6.85
CA ASP A 62 -0.70 13.94 -5.54
C ASP A 62 -1.75 14.97 -5.10
N LYS A 63 -2.12 14.95 -3.81
CA LYS A 63 -3.13 15.86 -3.26
C LYS A 63 -2.76 17.33 -3.50
N SER A 64 -1.47 17.66 -3.36
CA SER A 64 -0.96 19.03 -3.58
C SER A 64 -1.20 19.55 -4.99
N VAL A 65 -1.22 18.68 -6.01
CA VAL A 65 -1.51 19.07 -7.38
C VAL A 65 -3.00 19.34 -7.55
N LEU A 66 -3.85 18.48 -6.98
CA LEU A 66 -5.30 18.67 -6.99
C LEU A 66 -5.72 19.93 -6.24
N ASP A 67 -5.12 20.20 -5.07
CA ASP A 67 -5.38 21.39 -4.27
C ASP A 67 -5.00 22.68 -5.05
N ARG A 68 -3.87 22.66 -5.78
CA ARG A 68 -3.46 23.78 -6.65
C ARG A 68 -4.40 23.98 -7.83
N LEU A 69 -4.85 22.90 -8.47
CA LEU A 69 -5.83 22.97 -9.55
C LEU A 69 -7.17 23.51 -9.06
N ALA A 70 -7.66 23.04 -7.91
CA ALA A 70 -8.91 23.53 -7.31
C ALA A 70 -8.84 25.03 -6.98
N ALA A 71 -7.70 25.51 -6.47
CA ALA A 71 -7.47 26.93 -6.21
C ALA A 71 -7.46 27.78 -7.50
N LEU A 72 -6.93 27.23 -8.61
CA LEU A 72 -6.93 27.91 -9.91
C LEU A 72 -8.32 27.89 -10.58
N GLU A 73 -9.09 26.83 -10.39
CA GLU A 73 -10.46 26.71 -10.91
C GLU A 73 -11.49 27.52 -10.12
N GLY A 74 -11.10 28.20 -9.04
CA GLY A 74 -12.00 29.01 -8.23
C GLY A 74 -13.07 28.21 -7.49
N LYS A 75 -12.96 26.88 -7.43
CA LYS A 75 -13.83 26.00 -6.62
C LYS A 75 -13.38 26.03 -5.16
N SER A 76 -13.37 27.22 -4.59
CA SER A 76 -13.41 27.45 -3.16
C SER A 76 -14.88 27.64 -2.80
N SER A 77 -15.61 26.53 -2.64
CA SER A 77 -16.95 26.53 -2.05
C SER A 77 -16.98 25.59 -0.86
#